data_AF-A0A538CVI8-F1
#
_entry.id   AF-A0A538CVI8-F1
#
_cell.length_a   1.000
_cell.length_b   1.000
_cell.length_c   1.000
_cell.angle_alpha   90.00
_cell.angle_beta   90.00
_cell.angle_gamma   90.00
#
_symmetry.space_group_name_H-M   'P 1'
#
loop_
_entity.id
_entity.type
_entity.pdbx_description
1 polymer ?
#
loop_
_entity_poly.entity_id
_entity_poly.type
_entity_poly.pdbx_seq_one_letter_code
_entity_poly.pdbx_strand_id
1 'polypeptide(L)'
;MLLRARARQEQGDAGDVLGRRGGAAAAWVRLAGAVRARADLPRRRSRRSGDPDLAAARGRGGRVRRAREHPRRRARGSLGADRALTPWWLEEAPQVEPEPPLEGDLDVDVAVVGGGYTGLWTALSVRELEPSARVAVLEADFCGNGPSGRNGGFLHGYWSSLARARRVFGDGGALAVAEAASAIVPGVREFVERRGVDVWLREAPMLEVSAAPAQDEAIDAAVAAVRELGVEEEAEPIARDELAQRCSSPSFRRGVLYREGATVQPGRLVRALRAAALTEGVTLHEQTPMVRLGRGSPNVVETPRGRVRAREVVVAINAAAAGWRPLARRLTAFGSYVVLTEPVPELLEEINWTGGESIVDGRMFLHYFRTTNDGRVLMGSGSGPIGFGGRIDERFTADTPSVARAEAGLRFLLPGLAGAQVERAWGGPIDVSADHFPFFGTVRGSRVHYGAGYSGNGVGPSWLGGRILARLALGIEDELTALPLVNRHVRPLPPEPIKRLGGGLVRGAALRVEVAEQAGRRPALPLRAIASLPRLVGLRVGTR
;
A
#
# COMPACT_ATOMS: atom_id res chain seq x y z
N MET A 1 27.15 -44.63 -33.68
CA MET A 1 26.73 -46.04 -33.76
C MET A 1 25.21 -46.10 -33.83
N LEU A 2 24.68 -46.57 -34.98
CA LEU A 2 23.41 -47.28 -35.25
C LEU A 2 22.11 -46.77 -34.56
N LEU A 3 21.10 -46.12 -35.17
CA LEU A 3 20.34 -46.23 -36.45
C LEU A 3 19.15 -47.24 -36.41
N ARG A 4 17.96 -46.74 -36.81
CA ARG A 4 16.69 -47.38 -37.26
C ARG A 4 15.53 -47.46 -36.24
N ALA A 5 14.23 -47.33 -36.53
CA ALA A 5 13.34 -46.84 -37.62
C ALA A 5 12.08 -47.73 -37.65
N ARG A 6 10.89 -47.11 -37.89
CA ARG A 6 9.58 -47.60 -38.44
C ARG A 6 8.41 -47.17 -37.54
N ALA A 7 7.51 -46.27 -37.94
CA ALA A 7 6.54 -46.27 -39.05
C ALA A 7 5.37 -47.24 -38.85
N ARG A 8 4.16 -46.69 -38.66
CA ARG A 8 2.91 -47.12 -39.30
C ARG A 8 1.94 -45.94 -39.37
N GLN A 9 1.26 -45.89 -40.50
CA GLN A 9 0.37 -44.89 -41.09
C GLN A 9 -1.00 -45.58 -41.29
N GLU A 10 -2.05 -44.78 -41.51
CA GLU A 10 -3.40 -45.08 -42.07
C GLU A 10 -4.55 -44.72 -41.12
N GLN A 11 -5.69 -44.17 -41.53
CA GLN A 11 -6.21 -43.46 -42.72
C GLN A 11 -7.67 -43.10 -42.35
N GLY A 12 -8.28 -42.11 -43.02
CA GLY A 12 -9.73 -41.81 -42.94
C GLY A 12 -10.00 -40.35 -42.59
N ASP A 13 -9.93 -39.38 -43.50
CA ASP A 13 -10.77 -39.08 -44.67
C ASP A 13 -11.85 -38.02 -44.36
N ALA A 14 -12.14 -37.22 -45.39
CA ALA A 14 -12.59 -35.84 -45.39
C ALA A 14 -14.11 -35.63 -45.51
N GLY A 15 -14.52 -34.36 -45.41
CA GLY A 15 -15.86 -33.83 -45.75
C GLY A 15 -16.62 -33.36 -44.50
N ASP A 16 -17.19 -32.17 -44.41
CA ASP A 16 -17.54 -31.22 -45.45
C ASP A 16 -17.79 -29.81 -44.86
N VAL A 17 -17.73 -28.84 -45.76
CA VAL A 17 -17.88 -27.39 -45.56
C VAL A 17 -19.34 -27.03 -45.21
N LEU A 18 -19.57 -26.09 -44.29
CA LEU A 18 -20.52 -24.97 -44.45
C LEU A 18 -20.48 -24.02 -43.23
N GLY A 19 -20.37 -22.72 -43.53
CA GLY A 19 -20.02 -21.69 -42.57
C GLY A 19 -21.11 -21.26 -41.59
N ARG A 20 -20.68 -20.48 -40.60
CA ARG A 20 -21.51 -19.48 -39.92
C ARG A 20 -20.63 -18.35 -39.39
N ARG A 21 -20.82 -17.17 -39.98
CA ARG A 21 -20.56 -15.88 -39.33
C ARG A 21 -21.30 -15.86 -37.99
N GLY A 22 -20.62 -15.48 -36.92
CA GLY A 22 -21.22 -15.23 -35.61
C GLY A 22 -20.21 -14.54 -34.71
N GLY A 23 -20.36 -13.22 -34.54
CA GLY A 23 -19.44 -12.37 -33.82
C GLY A 23 -19.17 -12.84 -32.39
N ALA A 24 -17.90 -12.78 -31.99
CA ALA A 24 -17.49 -12.98 -30.61
C ALA A 24 -18.13 -11.89 -29.74
N ALA A 25 -19.09 -12.28 -28.91
CA ALA A 25 -19.66 -11.40 -27.90
C ALA A 25 -18.57 -11.03 -26.90
N ALA A 26 -18.21 -9.74 -26.83
CA ALA A 26 -17.30 -9.20 -25.82
C ALA A 26 -17.81 -9.57 -24.42
N ALA A 27 -16.98 -10.28 -23.65
CA ALA A 27 -17.32 -10.62 -22.28
C ALA A 27 -17.17 -9.38 -21.39
N TRP A 28 -18.31 -8.85 -20.91
CA TRP A 28 -18.37 -7.63 -20.11
C TRP A 28 -18.17 -7.91 -18.61
N VAL A 29 -17.30 -7.14 -17.95
CA VAL A 29 -17.18 -7.13 -16.49
C VAL A 29 -17.54 -5.74 -15.95
N ARG A 30 -18.66 -5.64 -15.21
CA ARG A 30 -19.04 -4.44 -14.45
C ARG A 30 -18.33 -4.44 -13.10
N LEU A 31 -17.69 -3.32 -12.75
CA LEU A 31 -17.38 -2.98 -11.36
C LEU A 31 -18.70 -2.57 -10.68
N ALA A 32 -18.95 -3.05 -9.46
CA ALA A 32 -20.09 -2.59 -8.68
C ALA A 32 -19.83 -1.15 -8.24
N GLY A 33 -20.42 -0.19 -8.96
CA GLY A 33 -20.26 1.24 -8.68
C GLY A 33 -21.00 1.68 -7.41
N ALA A 34 -20.39 2.57 -6.64
CA ALA A 34 -21.09 3.42 -5.69
C ALA A 34 -20.31 4.72 -5.43
N VAL A 35 -20.58 5.75 -6.24
CA VAL A 35 -20.67 7.15 -5.78
C VAL A 35 -21.84 7.77 -6.54
N ARG A 36 -22.99 7.95 -5.88
CA ARG A 36 -24.02 8.88 -6.35
C ARG A 36 -23.73 10.21 -5.68
N ALA A 37 -23.29 11.20 -6.45
CA ALA A 37 -23.31 12.59 -6.02
C ALA A 37 -24.79 13.01 -5.89
N ARG A 38 -25.22 13.44 -4.71
CA ARG A 38 -26.47 14.19 -4.55
C ARG A 38 -26.16 15.66 -4.79
N ALA A 39 -26.84 16.24 -5.76
CA ALA A 39 -26.96 17.68 -5.92
C ALA A 39 -28.10 18.16 -5.02
N ASP A 40 -27.82 19.09 -4.10
CA ASP A 40 -28.83 19.94 -3.48
C ASP A 40 -28.24 21.34 -3.30
N LEU A 41 -28.62 22.25 -4.21
CA LEU A 41 -28.40 23.69 -4.12
C LEU A 41 -29.55 24.31 -3.30
N PRO A 42 -29.30 25.10 -2.24
CA PRO A 42 -30.32 25.98 -1.70
C PRO A 42 -30.39 27.25 -2.55
N ARG A 43 -31.54 27.46 -3.19
CA ARG A 43 -31.92 28.72 -3.84
C ARG A 43 -31.95 29.85 -2.80
N ARG A 44 -31.08 30.86 -3.00
CA ARG A 44 -31.18 32.18 -2.37
C ARG A 44 -32.50 32.85 -2.78
N ARG A 45 -33.34 33.20 -1.80
CA ARG A 45 -34.44 34.16 -1.96
C ARG A 45 -33.93 35.59 -1.80
N SER A 46 -34.51 36.48 -2.58
CA SER A 46 -34.19 37.88 -2.80
C SER A 46 -34.47 38.78 -1.59
N ARG A 47 -33.70 39.87 -1.51
CA ARG A 47 -33.85 41.01 -0.60
C ARG A 47 -34.95 41.98 -1.06
N ARG A 48 -35.63 42.59 -0.09
CA ARG A 48 -36.12 44.00 0.05
C ARG A 48 -37.20 43.98 1.16
N SER A 49 -37.44 44.98 2.01
CA SER A 49 -36.94 46.33 2.30
C SER A 49 -37.72 46.83 3.53
N GLY A 50 -37.16 47.67 4.41
CA GLY A 50 -37.93 48.39 5.44
C GLY A 50 -37.13 48.76 6.70
N ASP A 51 -36.76 50.03 6.78
CA ASP A 51 -36.05 50.82 7.82
C ASP A 51 -36.96 51.18 9.03
N PRO A 52 -36.61 52.04 10.02
CA PRO A 52 -35.40 52.22 10.88
C PRO A 52 -35.77 52.34 12.40
N ASP A 53 -34.83 52.89 13.22
CA ASP A 53 -34.94 53.44 14.60
C ASP A 53 -34.72 52.45 15.78
N LEU A 54 -33.80 52.64 16.75
CA LEU A 54 -33.40 53.83 17.52
C LEU A 54 -31.92 53.81 17.98
N ALA A 55 -31.43 55.01 18.31
CA ALA A 55 -30.06 55.41 18.62
C ALA A 55 -29.61 55.31 20.09
N ALA A 56 -28.27 55.26 20.27
CA ALA A 56 -27.41 55.91 21.29
C ALA A 56 -27.67 55.65 22.81
N ALA A 57 -26.75 55.75 23.77
CA ALA A 57 -25.44 56.38 23.85
C ALA A 57 -24.62 55.83 25.05
N ARG A 58 -23.28 55.75 24.87
CA ARG A 58 -22.18 56.25 25.73
C ARG A 58 -22.20 56.06 27.26
N GLY A 59 -21.06 55.61 27.82
CA GLY A 59 -20.47 56.29 28.99
C GLY A 59 -19.65 55.48 30.01
N ARG A 60 -18.33 55.39 29.76
CA ARG A 60 -17.17 55.51 30.68
C ARG A 60 -17.24 54.99 32.15
N GLY A 61 -16.21 54.19 32.50
CA GLY A 61 -15.27 54.53 33.58
C GLY A 61 -15.08 53.50 34.71
N GLY A 62 -13.82 53.17 35.04
CA GLY A 62 -13.44 52.86 36.43
C GLY A 62 -12.64 51.59 36.75
N ARG A 63 -11.30 51.72 36.74
CA ARG A 63 -10.27 51.17 37.67
C ARG A 63 -10.27 49.69 38.14
N VAL A 64 -9.22 49.00 37.70
CA VAL A 64 -8.19 48.23 38.45
C VAL A 64 -8.57 47.56 39.78
N ARG A 65 -8.50 46.22 39.81
CA ARG A 65 -7.89 45.43 40.90
C ARG A 65 -7.15 44.22 40.34
N ARG A 66 -5.88 44.08 40.74
CA ARG A 66 -5.05 42.88 40.51
C ARG A 66 -5.60 41.72 41.35
N ALA A 67 -5.77 40.56 40.72
CA ALA A 67 -5.78 39.27 41.40
C ALA A 67 -4.90 38.31 40.60
N ARG A 68 -3.97 37.65 41.29
CA ARG A 68 -3.09 36.60 40.76
C ARG A 68 -3.96 35.40 40.38
N GLU A 69 -3.82 34.90 39.15
CA GLU A 69 -4.35 33.59 38.78
C GLU A 69 -3.23 32.71 38.20
N HIS A 70 -3.13 31.52 38.78
CA HIS A 70 -2.29 30.41 38.34
C HIS A 70 -2.55 30.03 36.87
N PRO A 71 -1.53 29.59 36.11
CA PRO A 71 -1.73 29.11 34.76
C PRO A 71 -2.51 27.80 34.79
N ARG A 72 -3.78 27.85 34.38
CA ARG A 72 -4.62 26.67 34.17
C ARG A 72 -4.00 25.82 33.06
N ARG A 73 -3.69 24.56 33.40
CA ARG A 73 -3.45 23.44 32.47
C ARG A 73 -4.42 23.54 31.28
N ARG A 74 -3.88 23.72 30.07
CA ARG A 74 -4.65 23.49 28.84
C ARG A 74 -5.07 22.03 28.81
N ALA A 75 -6.37 21.79 28.83
CA ALA A 75 -6.95 20.48 28.64
C ALA A 75 -6.52 19.93 27.27
N ARG A 76 -6.08 18.67 27.24
CA ARG A 76 -5.79 17.89 26.03
C ARG A 76 -7.03 17.89 25.15
N GLY A 77 -6.98 18.57 24.00
CA GLY A 77 -8.02 18.48 22.99
C GLY A 77 -7.90 17.16 22.26
N SER A 78 -8.93 16.32 22.34
CA SER A 78 -9.07 15.17 21.44
C SER A 78 -9.16 15.68 20.00
N LEU A 79 -8.42 15.06 19.08
CA LEU A 79 -8.51 15.32 17.64
C LEU A 79 -10.00 15.28 17.22
N GLY A 80 -10.53 16.45 16.88
CA GLY A 80 -11.91 16.61 16.42
C GLY A 80 -12.06 15.90 15.08
N ALA A 81 -13.06 15.02 15.01
CA ALA A 81 -13.46 14.35 13.79
C ALA A 81 -14.17 15.34 12.87
N ASP A 82 -13.43 16.09 12.05
CA ASP A 82 -14.04 16.81 10.93
C ASP A 82 -13.07 16.93 9.75
N ARG A 83 -13.54 16.44 8.60
CA ARG A 83 -12.84 16.20 7.31
C ARG A 83 -11.81 15.05 7.32
N ALA A 84 -11.92 14.17 6.33
CA ALA A 84 -10.87 13.23 5.97
C ALA A 84 -9.61 14.03 5.60
N LEU A 85 -8.74 14.28 6.58
CA LEU A 85 -7.56 15.09 6.41
C LEU A 85 -6.68 14.45 5.34
N THR A 86 -6.24 15.27 4.38
CA THR A 86 -5.18 14.89 3.46
C THR A 86 -3.99 14.39 4.30
N PRO A 87 -3.37 13.25 3.93
CA PRO A 87 -2.17 12.78 4.62
C PRO A 87 -1.11 13.88 4.64
N TRP A 88 -0.41 14.03 5.77
CA TRP A 88 0.66 15.02 5.91
C TRP A 88 1.68 14.92 4.77
N TRP A 89 1.99 13.71 4.30
CA TRP A 89 2.89 13.50 3.17
C TRP A 89 2.49 14.27 1.90
N LEU A 90 1.19 14.32 1.59
CA LEU A 90 0.71 14.98 0.38
C LEU A 90 0.59 16.50 0.56
N GLU A 91 0.43 16.97 1.80
CA GLU A 91 0.47 18.40 2.14
C GLU A 91 1.90 18.95 2.14
N GLU A 92 2.86 18.17 2.64
CA GLU A 92 4.28 18.58 2.67
C GLU A 92 4.94 18.49 1.29
N ALA A 93 4.54 17.53 0.46
CA ALA A 93 5.08 17.39 -0.89
C ALA A 93 4.77 18.62 -1.77
N PRO A 94 5.54 18.84 -2.85
CA PRO A 94 5.24 19.88 -3.82
C PRO A 94 3.78 19.80 -4.30
N GLN A 95 3.07 20.92 -4.19
CA GLN A 95 1.69 21.02 -4.63
C GLN A 95 1.65 21.03 -6.16
N VAL A 96 0.75 20.24 -6.73
CA VAL A 96 0.56 20.14 -8.18
C VAL A 96 -0.93 20.20 -8.46
N GLU A 97 -1.30 20.92 -9.51
CA GLU A 97 -2.65 20.86 -10.04
C GLU A 97 -2.86 19.50 -10.73
N PRO A 98 -4.03 18.84 -10.53
CA PRO A 98 -4.34 17.63 -11.26
C PRO A 98 -4.34 17.86 -12.78
N GLU A 99 -3.88 16.87 -13.54
CA GLU A 99 -3.98 16.90 -15.00
C GLU A 99 -5.45 16.87 -15.43
N PRO A 100 -5.79 17.49 -16.57
CA PRO A 100 -7.16 17.52 -17.05
C PRO A 100 -7.76 16.11 -17.18
N PRO A 101 -9.05 15.96 -16.84
CA PRO A 101 -9.72 14.69 -17.04
C PRO A 101 -9.79 14.33 -18.52
N LEU A 102 -9.97 13.04 -18.79
CA LEU A 102 -10.25 12.57 -20.14
C LEU A 102 -11.59 13.14 -20.61
N GLU A 103 -11.56 13.83 -21.73
CA GLU A 103 -12.73 14.29 -22.47
C GLU A 103 -12.69 13.65 -23.86
N GLY A 104 -13.70 12.85 -24.19
CA GLY A 104 -13.79 12.15 -25.47
C GLY A 104 -13.01 10.83 -25.55
N ASP A 105 -12.83 10.33 -26.78
CA ASP A 105 -12.21 9.04 -27.03
C ASP A 105 -10.69 9.20 -27.30
N LEU A 106 -9.90 8.24 -26.81
CA LEU A 106 -8.45 8.21 -26.97
C LEU A 106 -7.99 6.81 -27.41
N ASP A 107 -7.07 6.74 -28.37
CA ASP A 107 -6.46 5.50 -28.85
C ASP A 107 -4.97 5.47 -28.47
N VAL A 108 -4.56 4.44 -27.73
CA VAL A 108 -3.18 4.25 -27.24
C VAL A 108 -2.70 2.81 -27.41
N ASP A 109 -1.40 2.60 -27.26
CA ASP A 109 -0.83 1.25 -27.29
C ASP A 109 -1.01 0.58 -25.91
N VAL A 110 -0.70 1.32 -24.83
CA VAL A 110 -0.86 0.83 -23.44
C VAL A 110 -1.68 1.83 -22.63
N ALA A 111 -2.79 1.36 -22.03
CA ALA A 111 -3.53 2.12 -21.03
C ALA A 111 -3.27 1.57 -19.62
N VAL A 112 -2.86 2.43 -18.70
CA VAL A 112 -2.63 2.10 -17.29
C VAL A 112 -3.77 2.69 -16.45
N VAL A 113 -4.44 1.86 -15.67
CA VAL A 113 -5.52 2.27 -14.76
C VAL A 113 -4.99 2.31 -13.33
N GLY A 114 -4.89 3.51 -12.77
CA GLY A 114 -4.36 3.81 -11.43
C GLY A 114 -3.07 4.63 -11.48
N GLY A 115 -3.10 5.86 -10.97
CA GLY A 115 -1.98 6.80 -10.82
C GLY A 115 -1.22 6.66 -9.50
N GLY A 116 -1.15 5.44 -8.96
CA GLY A 116 -0.27 5.09 -7.84
C GLY A 116 1.12 4.64 -8.30
N TYR A 117 1.99 4.26 -7.37
CA TYR A 117 3.37 3.86 -7.69
C TYR A 117 3.44 2.78 -8.76
N THR A 118 2.69 1.68 -8.62
CA THR A 118 2.68 0.58 -9.59
C THR A 118 2.36 1.07 -10.99
N GLY A 119 1.34 1.91 -11.15
CA GLY A 119 0.92 2.42 -12.45
C GLY A 119 1.95 3.36 -13.07
N LEU A 120 2.48 4.30 -12.27
CA LEU A 120 3.49 5.25 -12.74
C LEU A 120 4.81 4.57 -13.07
N TRP A 121 5.30 3.65 -12.23
CA TRP A 121 6.47 2.83 -12.54
C TRP A 121 6.27 1.98 -13.79
N THR A 122 5.06 1.43 -13.99
CA THR A 122 4.74 0.70 -15.22
C THR A 122 4.82 1.60 -16.44
N ALA A 123 4.17 2.77 -16.39
CA ALA A 123 4.17 3.70 -17.52
C ALA A 123 5.59 4.15 -17.90
N LEU A 124 6.41 4.51 -16.91
CA LEU A 124 7.82 4.85 -17.10
C LEU A 124 8.61 3.68 -17.69
N SER A 125 8.42 2.46 -17.17
CA SER A 125 9.11 1.27 -17.67
C SER A 125 8.70 0.91 -19.10
N VAL A 126 7.43 1.15 -19.48
CA VAL A 126 7.00 0.98 -20.88
C VAL A 126 7.71 2.00 -21.78
N ARG A 127 7.81 3.26 -21.38
CA ARG A 127 8.52 4.30 -22.15
C ARG A 127 10.03 4.05 -22.24
N GLU A 128 10.64 3.48 -21.20
CA GLU A 128 12.05 3.04 -21.19
C GLU A 128 12.30 1.91 -22.20
N LEU A 129 11.42 0.91 -22.24
CA LEU A 129 11.57 -0.27 -23.10
C LEU A 129 11.11 -0.04 -24.55
N GLU A 130 10.09 0.81 -24.74
CA GLU A 130 9.52 1.15 -26.05
C GLU A 130 9.24 2.66 -26.12
N PRO A 131 10.25 3.49 -26.48
CA PRO A 131 10.13 4.95 -26.53
C PRO A 131 9.11 5.49 -27.53
N SER A 132 8.60 4.67 -28.45
CA SER A 132 7.55 5.06 -29.40
C SER A 132 6.12 4.76 -28.91
N ALA A 133 5.97 3.97 -27.84
CA ALA A 133 4.65 3.56 -27.36
C ALA A 133 3.81 4.74 -26.88
N ARG A 134 2.57 4.85 -27.37
CA ARG A 134 1.59 5.78 -26.80
C ARG A 134 1.06 5.20 -25.51
N VAL A 135 1.35 5.86 -24.39
CA VAL A 135 0.94 5.40 -23.05
C VAL A 135 -0.01 6.43 -22.44
N ALA A 136 -1.14 5.97 -21.92
CA ALA A 136 -2.03 6.80 -21.13
C ALA A 136 -2.23 6.23 -19.71
N VAL A 137 -2.22 7.10 -18.70
CA VAL A 137 -2.55 6.76 -17.30
C VAL A 137 -3.88 7.42 -16.93
N LEU A 138 -4.83 6.62 -16.43
CA LEU A 138 -6.12 7.09 -15.93
C LEU A 138 -6.16 6.95 -14.42
N GLU A 139 -6.34 8.06 -13.72
CA GLU A 139 -6.48 8.12 -12.26
C GLU A 139 -7.86 8.65 -11.87
N ALA A 140 -8.52 7.97 -10.93
CA ALA A 140 -9.88 8.26 -10.53
C ALA A 140 -10.02 9.59 -9.76
N ASP A 141 -8.98 9.96 -9.01
CA ASP A 141 -8.91 11.23 -8.27
C ASP A 141 -7.66 11.99 -8.69
N PHE A 142 -6.59 11.95 -7.88
CA PHE A 142 -5.27 12.46 -8.24
C PHE A 142 -4.19 11.42 -7.94
N CYS A 143 -3.07 11.51 -8.64
CA CYS A 143 -1.93 10.61 -8.53
C CYS A 143 -1.41 10.61 -7.10
N GLY A 144 -1.39 9.42 -6.49
CA GLY A 144 -1.00 9.24 -5.10
C GLY A 144 -2.12 9.31 -4.06
N ASN A 145 -3.37 9.62 -4.43
CA ASN A 145 -4.48 9.68 -3.47
C ASN A 145 -4.74 8.35 -2.74
N GLY A 146 -4.41 7.24 -3.40
CA GLY A 146 -4.50 5.90 -2.85
C GLY A 146 -3.42 5.58 -1.79
N PRO A 147 -3.05 4.30 -1.64
CA PRO A 147 -2.09 3.86 -0.62
C PRO A 147 -0.68 4.45 -0.83
N SER A 148 -0.33 4.80 -2.06
CA SER A 148 0.98 5.38 -2.42
C SER A 148 1.27 6.71 -1.71
N GLY A 149 0.28 7.55 -1.44
CA GLY A 149 0.48 8.80 -0.68
C GLY A 149 0.20 8.70 0.82
N ARG A 150 -0.14 7.50 1.33
CA ARG A 150 -0.65 7.28 2.71
C ARG A 150 0.23 6.38 3.58
N ASN A 151 1.20 5.69 2.98
CA ASN A 151 1.99 4.64 3.63
C ASN A 151 3.09 5.19 4.57
N GLY A 152 3.83 4.27 5.21
CA GLY A 152 4.94 4.60 6.12
C GLY A 152 6.23 5.06 5.45
N GLY A 153 6.38 4.91 4.13
CA GLY A 153 7.59 5.31 3.38
C GLY A 153 8.75 4.31 3.45
N PHE A 154 8.50 3.07 3.87
CA PHE A 154 9.52 2.01 3.94
C PHE A 154 9.84 1.51 2.54
N LEU A 155 11.08 1.67 2.09
CA LEU A 155 11.57 1.26 0.78
C LEU A 155 12.56 0.09 0.96
N HIS A 156 12.08 -1.14 0.79
CA HIS A 156 12.89 -2.35 0.87
C HIS A 156 12.32 -3.44 -0.05
N GLY A 157 13.09 -4.51 -0.24
CA GLY A 157 12.72 -5.70 -0.99
C GLY A 157 12.16 -6.80 -0.11
N TYR A 158 12.66 -8.03 -0.27
CA TYR A 158 12.06 -9.24 0.30
C TYR A 158 12.94 -10.04 1.25
N TRP A 159 14.15 -9.58 1.58
CA TRP A 159 15.00 -10.23 2.59
C TRP A 159 14.28 -10.35 3.95
N SER A 160 13.58 -9.31 4.38
CA SER A 160 12.74 -9.34 5.60
C SER A 160 11.53 -10.29 5.52
N SER A 161 11.21 -10.79 4.34
CA SER A 161 10.14 -11.76 4.12
C SER A 161 10.66 -13.14 3.71
N LEU A 162 11.98 -13.39 3.73
CA LEU A 162 12.58 -14.62 3.20
C LEU A 162 12.01 -15.89 3.86
N ALA A 163 11.88 -15.91 5.19
CA ALA A 163 11.27 -17.03 5.93
C ALA A 163 9.81 -17.31 5.51
N ARG A 164 9.07 -16.27 5.09
CA ARG A 164 7.72 -16.44 4.53
C ARG A 164 7.78 -16.87 3.06
N ALA A 165 8.69 -16.30 2.28
CA ALA A 165 8.89 -16.57 0.87
C ALA A 165 9.23 -18.05 0.64
N ARG A 166 10.13 -18.64 1.44
CA ARG A 166 10.49 -20.07 1.38
C ARG A 166 9.26 -20.98 1.45
N ARG A 167 8.34 -20.67 2.36
CA ARG A 167 7.10 -21.44 2.52
C ARG A 167 6.16 -21.30 1.31
N VAL A 168 6.22 -20.19 0.56
CA VAL A 168 5.30 -19.91 -0.56
C VAL A 168 5.89 -20.36 -1.90
N PHE A 169 7.17 -20.08 -2.14
CA PHE A 169 7.84 -20.26 -3.43
C PHE A 169 8.88 -21.39 -3.44
N GLY A 170 9.14 -22.02 -2.29
CA GLY A 170 10.32 -22.86 -2.10
C GLY A 170 11.60 -22.02 -1.98
N ASP A 171 12.71 -22.68 -1.71
CA ASP A 171 13.99 -22.00 -1.42
C ASP A 171 14.52 -21.22 -2.63
N GLY A 172 14.61 -21.87 -3.80
CA GLY A 172 15.07 -21.19 -5.02
C GLY A 172 14.17 -20.04 -5.47
N GLY A 173 12.85 -20.19 -5.34
CA GLY A 173 11.91 -19.11 -5.66
C GLY A 173 11.97 -17.95 -4.66
N ALA A 174 12.25 -18.24 -3.39
CA ALA A 174 12.44 -17.22 -2.37
C ALA A 174 13.70 -16.39 -2.61
N LEU A 175 14.82 -17.04 -2.93
CA LEU A 175 16.07 -16.39 -3.30
C LEU A 175 15.90 -15.54 -4.56
N ALA A 176 15.36 -16.10 -5.64
CA ALA A 176 15.15 -15.35 -6.89
C ALA A 176 14.33 -14.06 -6.68
N VAL A 177 13.31 -14.10 -5.82
CA VAL A 177 12.50 -12.91 -5.50
C VAL A 177 13.27 -11.90 -4.64
N ALA A 178 14.03 -12.36 -3.64
CA ALA A 178 14.80 -11.47 -2.77
C ALA A 178 15.97 -10.80 -3.52
N GLU A 179 16.67 -11.57 -4.34
CA GLU A 179 17.76 -11.08 -5.20
C GLU A 179 17.25 -10.05 -6.22
N ALA A 180 16.17 -10.37 -6.95
CA ALA A 180 15.58 -9.42 -7.90
C ALA A 180 15.08 -8.13 -7.21
N ALA A 181 14.58 -8.25 -5.98
CA ALA A 181 14.14 -7.12 -5.18
C ALA A 181 15.30 -6.26 -4.63
N SER A 182 16.51 -6.81 -4.51
CA SER A 182 17.70 -6.06 -4.07
C SER A 182 18.07 -4.89 -5.00
N ALA A 183 17.55 -4.90 -6.23
CA ALA A 183 17.68 -3.79 -7.17
C ALA A 183 16.76 -2.58 -6.88
N ILE A 184 15.81 -2.71 -5.93
CA ILE A 184 14.81 -1.67 -5.65
C ILE A 184 15.45 -0.38 -5.15
N VAL A 185 16.24 -0.44 -4.06
CA VAL A 185 16.85 0.77 -3.47
C VAL A 185 17.82 1.43 -4.46
N PRO A 186 18.75 0.70 -5.12
CA PRO A 186 19.59 1.28 -6.17
C PRO A 186 18.79 1.86 -7.34
N GLY A 187 17.73 1.20 -7.80
CA GLY A 187 16.92 1.66 -8.93
C GLY A 187 16.13 2.94 -8.60
N VAL A 188 15.64 3.07 -7.37
CA VAL A 188 15.00 4.32 -6.91
C VAL A 188 16.05 5.42 -6.72
N ARG A 189 17.23 5.11 -6.18
CA ARG A 189 18.36 6.05 -6.09
C ARG A 189 18.73 6.61 -7.46
N GLU A 190 18.94 5.73 -8.43
CA GLU A 190 19.27 6.13 -9.80
C GLU A 190 18.15 6.96 -10.44
N PHE A 191 16.88 6.64 -10.16
CA PHE A 191 15.75 7.45 -10.61
C PHE A 191 15.81 8.88 -10.07
N VAL A 192 16.10 9.06 -8.77
CA VAL A 192 16.11 10.38 -8.14
C VAL A 192 17.34 11.20 -8.52
N GLU A 193 18.52 10.57 -8.58
CA GLU A 193 19.78 11.22 -8.94
C GLU A 193 19.77 11.72 -10.40
N ARG A 194 19.37 10.87 -11.35
CA ARG A 194 19.31 11.26 -12.78
C ARG A 194 18.38 12.43 -13.05
N ARG A 195 17.37 12.64 -12.19
CA ARG A 195 16.35 13.69 -12.36
C ARG A 195 16.57 14.88 -11.42
N GLY A 196 17.55 14.83 -10.52
CA GLY A 196 17.79 15.88 -9.54
C GLY A 196 16.60 16.16 -8.62
N VAL A 197 15.81 15.13 -8.28
CA VAL A 197 14.60 15.27 -7.45
C VAL A 197 14.86 14.80 -6.02
N ASP A 198 14.45 15.59 -5.04
CA ASP A 198 14.55 15.21 -3.64
C ASP A 198 13.23 14.60 -3.13
N VAL A 199 13.25 13.28 -2.97
CA VAL A 199 12.14 12.48 -2.40
C VAL A 199 12.37 12.11 -0.94
N TRP A 200 13.38 12.71 -0.28
CA TRP A 200 13.89 12.31 1.02
C TRP A 200 14.29 10.84 1.06
N LEU A 201 14.97 10.37 0.01
CA LEU A 201 15.56 9.04 0.03
C LEU A 201 16.66 9.02 1.09
N ARG A 202 16.45 8.21 2.13
CA ARG A 202 17.42 7.99 3.19
C ARG A 202 17.68 6.50 3.32
N GLU A 203 18.89 6.11 2.99
CA GLU A 203 19.30 4.71 3.05
C GLU A 203 19.85 4.37 4.42
N ALA A 204 19.23 3.38 5.04
CA ALA A 204 19.58 2.87 6.36
C ALA A 204 18.95 1.49 6.50
N PRO A 205 19.58 0.57 7.25
CA PRO A 205 19.03 -0.76 7.50
C PRO A 205 17.58 -0.74 7.98
N MET A 206 16.86 -1.81 7.68
CA MET A 206 15.56 -2.08 8.29
C MET A 206 15.77 -2.97 9.52
N LEU A 207 15.16 -2.59 10.65
CA LEU A 207 15.17 -3.41 11.87
C LEU A 207 13.82 -4.09 12.06
N GLU A 208 13.83 -5.41 12.29
CA GLU A 208 12.70 -6.10 12.91
C GLU A 208 13.03 -6.40 14.36
N VAL A 209 12.21 -5.93 15.29
CA VAL A 209 12.44 -6.04 16.72
C VAL A 209 11.39 -6.91 17.42
N SER A 210 11.85 -7.66 18.41
CA SER A 210 10.98 -8.33 19.37
C SER A 210 10.73 -7.41 20.57
N ALA A 211 9.47 -7.05 20.79
CA ALA A 211 8.98 -6.26 21.92
C ALA A 211 8.17 -7.08 22.95
N ALA A 212 8.06 -8.40 22.74
CA ALA A 212 7.43 -9.34 23.67
C ALA A 212 7.98 -10.76 23.43
N PRO A 213 8.03 -11.64 24.45
CA PRO A 213 8.52 -13.01 24.27
C PRO A 213 7.82 -13.81 23.16
N ALA A 214 6.56 -13.50 22.86
CA ALA A 214 5.83 -14.16 21.77
C ALA A 214 6.30 -13.76 20.36
N GLN A 215 7.13 -12.72 20.22
CA GLN A 215 7.70 -12.25 18.97
C GLN A 215 9.11 -12.80 18.73
N ASP A 216 9.72 -13.39 19.76
CA ASP A 216 11.06 -13.96 19.71
C ASP A 216 11.17 -15.02 18.59
N GLU A 217 10.14 -15.84 18.38
CA GLU A 217 10.10 -16.85 17.30
C GLU A 217 10.20 -16.25 15.89
N ALA A 218 9.67 -15.05 15.65
CA ALA A 218 9.76 -14.39 14.35
C ALA A 218 11.21 -14.02 14.02
N ILE A 219 11.95 -13.53 15.02
CA ILE A 219 13.38 -13.19 14.88
C ILE A 219 14.20 -14.46 14.61
N ASP A 220 13.96 -15.54 15.36
CA ASP A 220 14.68 -16.80 15.17
C ASP A 220 14.41 -17.37 13.77
N ALA A 221 13.17 -17.32 13.30
CA ALA A 221 12.80 -17.78 11.96
C ALA A 221 13.46 -16.96 10.85
N ALA A 222 13.59 -15.65 11.02
CA ALA A 222 14.30 -14.78 10.07
C ALA A 222 15.78 -15.15 9.97
N VAL A 223 16.47 -15.27 11.11
CA VAL A 223 17.89 -15.61 11.18
C VAL A 223 18.17 -17.03 10.66
N ALA A 224 17.32 -17.99 11.01
CA ALA A 224 17.42 -19.35 10.48
C ALA A 224 17.25 -19.38 8.96
N ALA A 225 16.33 -18.57 8.40
CA ALA A 225 16.08 -18.58 6.96
C ALA A 225 17.26 -18.09 6.13
N VAL A 226 17.98 -17.05 6.56
CA VAL A 226 19.17 -16.59 5.83
C VAL A 226 20.34 -17.57 5.99
N ARG A 227 20.51 -18.15 7.18
CA ARG A 227 21.57 -19.14 7.44
C ARG A 227 21.40 -20.42 6.64
N GLU A 228 20.19 -20.96 6.61
CA GLU A 228 19.89 -22.19 5.86
C GLU A 228 20.04 -22.01 4.34
N LEU A 229 19.95 -20.78 3.85
CA LEU A 229 20.09 -20.46 2.43
C LEU A 229 21.47 -19.89 2.06
N GLY A 230 22.39 -19.72 3.03
CA GLY A 230 23.75 -19.23 2.79
C GLY A 230 23.82 -17.76 2.35
N VAL A 231 22.96 -16.91 2.92
CA VAL A 231 22.84 -15.46 2.63
C VAL A 231 22.80 -14.63 3.92
N GLU A 232 23.58 -15.05 4.93
CA GLU A 232 23.63 -14.41 6.25
C GLU A 232 23.99 -12.92 6.22
N GLU A 233 24.69 -12.45 5.19
CA GLU A 233 25.04 -11.05 4.97
C GLU A 233 23.83 -10.14 4.74
N GLU A 234 22.66 -10.70 4.40
CA GLU A 234 21.45 -9.92 4.15
C GLU A 234 20.61 -9.68 5.40
N ALA A 235 20.83 -10.47 6.48
CA ALA A 235 20.14 -10.29 7.74
C ALA A 235 20.96 -10.78 8.96
N GLU A 236 21.31 -9.84 9.84
CA GLU A 236 22.15 -10.11 11.01
C GLU A 236 21.33 -10.08 12.31
N PRO A 237 21.43 -11.09 13.19
CA PRO A 237 20.82 -11.00 14.53
C PRO A 237 21.47 -9.84 15.30
N ILE A 238 20.66 -9.03 15.97
CA ILE A 238 21.13 -7.91 16.79
C ILE A 238 20.68 -8.06 18.24
N ALA A 239 21.64 -7.94 19.16
CA ALA A 239 21.40 -8.07 20.59
C ALA A 239 20.76 -6.78 21.16
N ARG A 240 20.23 -6.88 22.38
CA ARG A 240 19.56 -5.76 23.06
C ARG A 240 20.45 -4.52 23.20
N ASP A 241 21.70 -4.72 23.57
CA ASP A 241 22.62 -3.60 23.85
C ASP A 241 23.02 -2.87 22.56
N GLU A 242 23.21 -3.61 21.47
CA GLU A 242 23.45 -3.05 20.13
C GLU A 242 22.20 -2.35 19.58
N LEU A 243 21.00 -2.91 19.80
CA LEU A 243 19.74 -2.23 19.48
C LEU A 243 19.62 -0.90 20.22
N ALA A 244 20.00 -0.85 21.50
CA ALA A 244 19.92 0.37 22.29
C ALA A 244 20.88 1.49 21.80
N GLN A 245 21.95 1.12 21.10
CA GLN A 245 22.86 2.07 20.44
C GLN A 245 22.26 2.66 19.15
N ARG A 246 21.27 2.00 18.54
CA ARG A 246 20.58 2.47 17.31
C ARG A 246 19.21 3.09 17.56
N CYS A 247 18.49 2.57 18.56
CA CYS A 247 17.20 3.06 19.03
C CYS A 247 16.97 2.50 20.44
N SER A 248 17.29 3.30 21.45
CA SER A 248 17.11 2.99 22.86
C SER A 248 15.62 2.90 23.20
N SER A 249 15.16 1.68 23.46
CA SER A 249 13.84 1.42 24.03
C SER A 249 13.91 0.26 25.02
N PRO A 250 13.37 0.43 26.24
CA PRO A 250 13.30 -0.66 27.21
C PRO A 250 12.38 -1.79 26.75
N SER A 251 11.50 -1.54 25.79
CA SER A 251 10.56 -2.52 25.25
C SER A 251 11.24 -3.50 24.30
N PHE A 252 12.40 -3.16 23.72
CA PHE A 252 13.10 -4.04 22.78
C PHE A 252 13.92 -5.10 23.51
N ARG A 253 13.82 -6.35 23.02
CA ARG A 253 14.45 -7.54 23.60
C ARG A 253 15.63 -8.02 22.78
N ARG A 254 15.43 -8.10 21.47
CA ARG A 254 16.37 -8.54 20.42
C ARG A 254 15.77 -8.22 19.07
N GLY A 255 16.53 -8.37 18.00
CA GLY A 255 16.01 -8.15 16.66
C GLY A 255 16.86 -8.80 15.58
N VAL A 256 16.54 -8.44 14.35
CA VAL A 256 17.33 -8.72 13.16
C VAL A 256 17.48 -7.42 12.37
N LEU A 257 18.69 -7.17 11.90
CA LEU A 257 19.05 -6.05 11.05
C LEU A 257 19.13 -6.55 9.61
N TYR A 258 18.26 -6.04 8.76
CA TYR A 258 18.30 -6.28 7.33
C TYR A 258 19.15 -5.21 6.65
N ARG A 259 20.17 -5.64 5.93
CA ARG A 259 21.10 -4.76 5.21
C ARG A 259 20.37 -3.88 4.20
N GLU A 260 19.42 -4.49 3.48
CA GLU A 260 18.54 -3.80 2.56
C GLU A 260 17.50 -2.96 3.34
N GLY A 261 17.55 -1.64 3.16
CA GLY A 261 16.56 -0.75 3.72
C GLY A 261 16.77 0.70 3.30
N ALA A 262 15.66 1.41 3.14
CA ALA A 262 15.64 2.85 2.96
C ALA A 262 14.27 3.39 3.37
N THR A 263 14.19 4.70 3.52
CA THR A 263 12.92 5.42 3.64
C THR A 263 12.82 6.52 2.59
N VAL A 264 11.59 6.86 2.22
CA VAL A 264 11.26 7.97 1.31
C VAL A 264 10.08 8.76 1.88
N GLN A 265 9.94 10.01 1.47
CA GLN A 265 8.70 10.77 1.64
C GLN A 265 7.71 10.30 0.53
N PRO A 266 6.59 9.65 0.89
CA PRO A 266 5.71 9.02 -0.10
C PRO A 266 5.04 9.99 -1.10
N GLY A 267 4.57 11.13 -0.60
CA GLY A 267 4.05 12.22 -1.41
C GLY A 267 5.08 12.74 -2.42
N ARG A 268 6.31 13.00 -2.00
CA ARG A 268 7.38 13.48 -2.89
C ARG A 268 7.74 12.45 -3.95
N LEU A 269 7.84 11.16 -3.58
CA LEU A 269 8.08 10.09 -4.54
C LEU A 269 6.98 10.02 -5.61
N VAL A 270 5.70 10.06 -5.21
CA VAL A 270 4.60 10.00 -6.21
C VAL A 270 4.56 11.26 -7.08
N ARG A 271 4.88 12.45 -6.55
CA ARG A 271 5.01 13.67 -7.35
C ARG A 271 6.17 13.59 -8.34
N ALA A 272 7.32 13.07 -7.93
CA ALA A 272 8.46 12.86 -8.80
C ALA A 272 8.14 11.87 -9.94
N LEU A 273 7.47 10.76 -9.63
CA LEU A 273 7.03 9.79 -10.63
C LEU A 273 6.02 10.35 -11.62
N ARG A 274 5.04 11.13 -11.13
CA ARG A 274 4.05 11.82 -11.96
C ARG A 274 4.74 12.80 -12.92
N ALA A 275 5.63 13.65 -12.41
CA ALA A 275 6.38 14.61 -13.22
C ALA A 275 7.27 13.92 -14.27
N ALA A 276 7.93 12.82 -13.88
CA ALA A 276 8.71 12.01 -14.80
C ALA A 276 7.83 11.43 -15.91
N ALA A 277 6.67 10.86 -15.59
CA ALA A 277 5.78 10.28 -16.59
C ALA A 277 5.36 11.33 -17.64
N LEU A 278 4.99 12.53 -17.21
CA LEU A 278 4.68 13.64 -18.11
C LEU A 278 5.88 14.04 -18.98
N THR A 279 7.07 14.12 -18.40
CA THR A 279 8.32 14.45 -19.12
C THR A 279 8.65 13.40 -20.19
N GLU A 280 8.40 12.12 -19.91
CA GLU A 280 8.61 11.01 -20.86
C GLU A 280 7.50 10.91 -21.92
N GLY A 281 6.53 11.84 -21.94
CA GLY A 281 5.44 11.88 -22.92
C GLY A 281 4.27 10.94 -22.62
N VAL A 282 4.12 10.47 -21.38
CA VAL A 282 2.91 9.74 -20.96
C VAL A 282 1.74 10.72 -20.84
N THR A 283 0.63 10.44 -21.51
CA THR A 283 -0.60 11.20 -21.32
C THR A 283 -1.24 10.80 -20.00
N LEU A 284 -1.49 11.76 -19.11
CA LEU A 284 -2.03 11.50 -17.79
C LEU A 284 -3.37 12.21 -17.64
N HIS A 285 -4.40 11.47 -17.21
CA HIS A 285 -5.74 12.00 -16.95
C HIS A 285 -6.14 11.70 -15.51
N GLU A 286 -6.24 12.75 -14.70
CA GLU A 286 -6.76 12.69 -13.34
C GLU A 286 -8.29 12.90 -13.35
N GLN A 287 -8.98 12.65 -12.23
CA GLN A 287 -10.44 12.73 -12.13
C GLN A 287 -11.20 11.91 -13.21
N THR A 288 -10.60 10.77 -13.60
CA THR A 288 -11.02 9.92 -14.71
C THR A 288 -11.18 8.47 -14.23
N PRO A 289 -12.23 8.18 -13.43
CA PRO A 289 -12.44 6.84 -12.89
C PRO A 289 -12.80 5.85 -14.00
N MET A 290 -12.11 4.71 -14.05
CA MET A 290 -12.56 3.58 -14.86
C MET A 290 -13.88 3.04 -14.29
N VAL A 291 -14.95 3.11 -15.08
CA VAL A 291 -16.27 2.58 -14.70
C VAL A 291 -16.50 1.17 -15.25
N ARG A 292 -15.86 0.84 -16.38
CA ARG A 292 -15.98 -0.46 -17.03
C ARG A 292 -14.74 -0.80 -17.84
N LEU A 293 -14.41 -2.09 -17.91
CA LEU A 293 -13.35 -2.60 -18.79
C LEU A 293 -13.93 -3.66 -19.72
N GLY A 294 -13.95 -3.36 -21.02
CA GLY A 294 -14.24 -4.31 -22.09
C GLY A 294 -12.98 -5.01 -22.55
N ARG A 295 -13.02 -6.35 -22.61
CA ARG A 295 -11.92 -7.19 -23.11
C ARG A 295 -12.19 -7.55 -24.56
N GLY A 296 -11.54 -6.84 -25.46
CA GLY A 296 -11.74 -6.96 -26.91
C GLY A 296 -10.42 -6.79 -27.64
N SER A 297 -10.50 -6.64 -28.96
CA SER A 297 -9.36 -6.26 -29.81
C SER A 297 -9.77 -5.04 -30.63
N PRO A 298 -9.49 -3.80 -30.15
CA PRO A 298 -8.75 -3.44 -28.93
C PRO A 298 -9.58 -3.59 -27.63
N ASN A 299 -8.90 -3.57 -26.48
CA ASN A 299 -9.57 -3.40 -25.19
C ASN A 299 -10.18 -1.99 -25.09
N VAL A 300 -11.23 -1.84 -24.28
CA VAL A 300 -11.90 -0.55 -24.08
C VAL A 300 -12.06 -0.26 -22.59
N VAL A 301 -11.36 0.77 -22.11
CA VAL A 301 -11.56 1.35 -20.78
C VAL A 301 -12.64 2.43 -20.90
N GLU A 302 -13.79 2.23 -20.27
CA GLU A 302 -14.82 3.27 -20.21
C GLU A 302 -14.66 4.13 -18.97
N THR A 303 -14.85 5.43 -19.17
CA THR A 303 -14.86 6.48 -18.14
C THR A 303 -16.17 7.29 -18.28
N PRO A 304 -16.51 8.17 -17.33
CA PRO A 304 -17.75 8.95 -17.41
C PRO A 304 -17.84 9.89 -18.63
N ARG A 305 -16.70 10.36 -19.15
CA ARG A 305 -16.62 11.42 -20.18
C ARG A 305 -15.90 11.00 -21.45
N GLY A 306 -15.51 9.73 -21.54
CA GLY A 306 -14.64 9.27 -22.62
C GLY A 306 -14.33 7.78 -22.57
N ARG A 307 -13.68 7.29 -23.63
CA ARG A 307 -13.25 5.90 -23.73
C ARG A 307 -11.80 5.84 -24.19
N VAL A 308 -11.02 4.95 -23.57
CA VAL A 308 -9.67 4.64 -24.05
C VAL A 308 -9.69 3.29 -24.75
N ARG A 309 -9.37 3.28 -26.03
CA ARG A 309 -9.10 2.07 -26.81
C ARG A 309 -7.60 1.77 -26.72
N ALA A 310 -7.26 0.60 -26.20
CA ALA A 310 -5.87 0.22 -25.99
C ALA A 310 -5.61 -1.22 -26.43
N ARG A 311 -4.43 -1.46 -27.02
CA ARG A 311 -3.98 -2.83 -27.34
C ARG A 311 -3.79 -3.61 -26.04
N GLU A 312 -3.09 -3.00 -25.09
CA GLU A 312 -2.81 -3.56 -23.76
C GLU A 312 -3.38 -2.67 -22.66
N VAL A 313 -3.90 -3.29 -21.60
CA VAL A 313 -4.38 -2.57 -20.41
C VAL A 313 -3.69 -3.11 -19.17
N VAL A 314 -3.13 -2.22 -18.34
CA VAL A 314 -2.58 -2.57 -17.02
C VAL A 314 -3.50 -2.04 -15.94
N VAL A 315 -3.95 -2.91 -15.04
CA VAL A 315 -4.81 -2.57 -13.88
C VAL A 315 -3.97 -2.55 -12.60
N ALA A 316 -3.78 -1.35 -12.04
CA ALA A 316 -2.90 -1.08 -10.90
C ALA A 316 -3.63 -0.34 -9.75
N ILE A 317 -4.85 -0.77 -9.43
CA ILE A 317 -5.81 -0.05 -8.56
C ILE A 317 -5.80 -0.48 -7.07
N ASN A 318 -4.80 -1.26 -6.64
CA ASN A 318 -4.61 -1.74 -5.27
C ASN A 318 -5.93 -2.22 -4.60
N ALA A 319 -6.32 -1.66 -3.45
CA ALA A 319 -7.45 -2.11 -2.63
C ALA A 319 -8.79 -2.14 -3.39
N ALA A 320 -8.98 -1.28 -4.39
CA ALA A 320 -10.18 -1.30 -5.24
C ALA A 320 -10.28 -2.58 -6.08
N ALA A 321 -9.17 -3.29 -6.33
CA ALA A 321 -9.15 -4.58 -7.00
C ALA A 321 -9.90 -5.67 -6.22
N ALA A 322 -10.11 -5.51 -4.91
CA ALA A 322 -10.95 -6.40 -4.12
C ALA A 322 -12.43 -6.39 -4.55
N GLY A 323 -12.87 -5.38 -5.33
CA GLY A 323 -14.20 -5.30 -5.95
C GLY A 323 -14.23 -5.73 -7.42
N TRP A 324 -13.07 -5.97 -8.02
CA TRP A 324 -12.95 -6.32 -9.44
C TRP A 324 -13.01 -7.84 -9.62
N ARG A 325 -14.01 -8.35 -10.36
CA ARG A 325 -14.30 -9.80 -10.45
C ARG A 325 -13.08 -10.72 -10.63
N PRO A 326 -12.07 -10.42 -11.48
CA PRO A 326 -10.87 -11.26 -11.61
C PRO A 326 -10.10 -11.46 -10.30
N LEU A 327 -10.10 -10.46 -9.42
CA LEU A 327 -9.29 -10.40 -8.20
C LEU A 327 -10.11 -10.35 -6.91
N ALA A 328 -11.44 -10.22 -6.99
CA ALA A 328 -12.32 -10.04 -5.83
C ALA A 328 -12.26 -11.18 -4.80
N ARG A 329 -11.93 -12.39 -5.26
CA ARG A 329 -11.70 -13.56 -4.40
C ARG A 329 -10.23 -13.77 -4.03
N ARG A 330 -9.28 -13.03 -4.60
CA ARG A 330 -7.85 -13.16 -4.30
C ARG A 330 -7.37 -12.10 -3.31
N LEU A 331 -8.20 -11.07 -3.09
CA LEU A 331 -7.86 -9.91 -2.29
C LEU A 331 -8.96 -9.57 -1.29
N THR A 332 -8.52 -8.94 -0.20
CA THR A 332 -9.38 -8.20 0.71
C THR A 332 -8.78 -6.82 0.95
N ALA A 333 -9.63 -5.83 1.23
CA ALA A 333 -9.18 -4.50 1.60
C ALA A 333 -9.06 -4.43 3.13
N PHE A 334 -7.94 -3.95 3.64
CA PHE A 334 -7.70 -3.67 5.06
C PHE A 334 -7.35 -2.21 5.25
N GLY A 335 -7.69 -1.62 6.40
CA GLY A 335 -7.16 -0.32 6.79
C GLY A 335 -5.75 -0.45 7.35
N SER A 336 -4.88 0.49 7.02
CA SER A 336 -3.67 0.78 7.78
C SER A 336 -3.74 2.23 8.24
N TYR A 337 -3.34 2.46 9.48
CA TYR A 337 -3.43 3.78 10.11
C TYR A 337 -2.08 4.16 10.68
N VAL A 338 -1.80 5.45 10.64
CA VAL A 338 -0.59 6.03 11.20
C VAL A 338 -0.93 7.24 12.06
N VAL A 339 -0.05 7.51 13.02
CA VAL A 339 0.06 8.76 13.75
C VAL A 339 1.43 9.39 13.46
N LEU A 340 1.49 10.71 13.49
CA LEU A 340 2.70 11.49 13.27
C LEU A 340 2.81 12.53 14.37
N THR A 341 3.99 12.60 14.99
CA THR A 341 4.31 13.60 16.00
C THR A 341 4.63 14.96 15.39
N GLU A 342 4.67 15.99 16.22
CA GLU A 342 5.49 17.20 15.99
C GLU A 342 6.98 16.84 15.84
N PRO A 343 7.81 17.76 15.32
CA PRO A 343 9.26 17.60 15.33
C PRO A 343 9.78 17.45 16.76
N VAL A 344 10.56 16.39 17.01
CA VAL A 344 11.13 16.03 18.31
C VAL A 344 12.62 15.64 18.21
N PRO A 345 13.48 16.42 17.54
CA PRO A 345 14.88 16.04 17.30
C PRO A 345 15.66 15.76 18.58
N GLU A 346 15.42 16.52 19.66
CA GLU A 346 16.10 16.32 20.94
C GLU A 346 15.72 14.96 21.57
N LEU A 347 14.44 14.57 21.48
CA LEU A 347 14.01 13.26 21.99
C LEU A 347 14.57 12.10 21.14
N LEU A 348 14.75 12.31 19.82
CA LEU A 348 15.39 11.33 18.95
C LEU A 348 16.86 11.12 19.31
N GLU A 349 17.58 12.20 19.63
CA GLU A 349 18.95 12.14 20.14
C GLU A 349 19.01 11.40 21.49
N GLU A 350 18.11 11.71 22.42
CA GLU A 350 18.04 11.04 23.74
C GLU A 350 17.84 9.52 23.64
N ILE A 351 17.13 9.05 22.62
CA ILE A 351 16.92 7.61 22.37
C ILE A 351 17.88 7.04 21.32
N ASN A 352 18.94 7.74 20.93
CA ASN A 352 19.91 7.31 19.92
C ASN A 352 19.33 7.01 18.52
N TRP A 353 18.09 7.41 18.21
CA TRP A 353 17.41 7.04 16.97
C TRP A 353 17.57 8.10 15.88
N THR A 354 18.81 8.34 15.50
CA THR A 354 19.20 9.35 14.51
C THR A 354 19.80 8.76 13.25
N GLY A 355 20.00 7.43 13.18
CA GLY A 355 20.59 6.72 12.03
C GLY A 355 19.66 6.61 10.80
N GLY A 356 18.35 6.75 11.00
CA GLY A 356 17.34 6.72 9.94
C GLY A 356 16.78 5.33 9.65
N GLU A 357 17.12 4.35 10.49
CA GLU A 357 16.60 3.01 10.41
C GLU A 357 15.07 3.01 10.47
N SER A 358 14.47 2.23 9.58
CA SER A 358 13.04 1.95 9.62
C SER A 358 12.82 0.70 10.47
N ILE A 359 11.83 0.72 11.38
CA ILE A 359 11.68 -0.33 12.39
C ILE A 359 10.28 -0.94 12.34
N VAL A 360 10.19 -2.26 12.42
CA VAL A 360 8.93 -3.00 12.59
C VAL A 360 9.00 -3.92 13.80
N ASP A 361 7.86 -4.23 14.43
CA ASP A 361 7.81 -5.26 15.46
C ASP A 361 7.33 -6.62 14.92
N GLY A 362 7.73 -7.71 15.59
CA GLY A 362 7.45 -9.08 15.16
C GLY A 362 5.99 -9.56 15.34
N ARG A 363 5.01 -8.65 15.37
CA ARG A 363 3.58 -9.00 15.48
C ARG A 363 3.01 -9.40 14.13
N MET A 364 1.86 -10.06 14.18
CA MET A 364 1.06 -10.27 12.99
C MET A 364 0.46 -8.96 12.48
N PHE A 365 -0.22 -8.22 13.37
CA PHE A 365 -0.68 -6.87 13.08
C PHE A 365 0.38 -5.88 13.56
N LEU A 366 1.49 -5.89 12.82
CA LEU A 366 2.71 -5.17 13.14
C LEU A 366 2.48 -3.67 13.33
N HIS A 367 3.30 -3.13 14.23
CA HIS A 367 3.66 -1.74 14.27
C HIS A 367 4.88 -1.50 13.38
N TYR A 368 4.85 -0.39 12.66
CA TYR A 368 5.98 0.06 11.84
C TYR A 368 6.24 1.53 12.12
N PHE A 369 7.48 1.93 12.26
CA PHE A 369 7.82 3.29 12.64
C PHE A 369 9.14 3.75 12.04
N ARG A 370 9.20 5.05 11.74
CA ARG A 370 10.38 5.71 11.19
C ARG A 370 10.43 7.17 11.61
N THR A 371 11.60 7.78 11.42
CA THR A 371 11.76 9.23 11.52
C THR A 371 11.58 9.92 10.17
N THR A 372 11.26 11.21 10.20
CA THR A 372 11.31 12.11 9.04
C THR A 372 12.57 12.97 9.07
N ASN A 373 12.91 13.58 7.93
CA ASN A 373 14.07 14.46 7.83
C ASN A 373 13.93 15.72 8.71
N ASP A 374 12.72 16.16 9.01
CA ASP A 374 12.42 17.26 9.93
C ASP A 374 12.24 16.81 11.40
N GLY A 375 12.64 15.57 11.74
CA GLY A 375 12.71 15.11 13.14
C GLY A 375 11.38 14.65 13.75
N ARG A 376 10.37 14.31 12.95
CA ARG A 376 9.12 13.73 13.44
C ARG A 376 9.21 12.22 13.51
N VAL A 377 8.30 11.61 14.27
CA VAL A 377 8.14 10.15 14.32
C VAL A 377 6.79 9.76 13.73
N LEU A 378 6.83 8.92 12.70
CA LEU A 378 5.65 8.22 12.21
C LEU A 378 5.54 6.86 12.91
N MET A 379 4.36 6.54 13.43
CA MET A 379 4.02 5.22 13.94
C MET A 379 2.76 4.69 13.24
N GLY A 380 2.89 3.53 12.61
CA GLY A 380 1.84 2.84 11.90
C GLY A 380 1.33 1.58 12.60
N SER A 381 0.12 1.17 12.24
CA SER A 381 -0.51 -0.06 12.69
C SER A 381 -1.27 -0.72 11.55
N GLY A 382 -0.90 -1.96 11.22
CA GLY A 382 -1.51 -2.78 10.15
C GLY A 382 -2.86 -3.41 10.50
N SER A 383 -3.61 -2.81 11.42
CA SER A 383 -4.74 -3.45 12.11
C SER A 383 -6.10 -2.88 11.75
N GLY A 384 -6.26 -2.14 10.67
CA GLY A 384 -7.50 -1.40 10.39
C GLY A 384 -8.70 -2.28 10.04
N PRO A 385 -9.87 -1.69 9.81
CA PRO A 385 -11.08 -2.41 9.45
C PRO A 385 -10.93 -3.12 8.10
N ILE A 386 -11.69 -4.20 7.92
CA ILE A 386 -11.76 -4.96 6.67
C ILE A 386 -12.85 -4.37 5.79
N GLY A 387 -12.69 -4.35 4.47
CA GLY A 387 -13.71 -3.89 3.51
C GLY A 387 -14.78 -4.95 3.23
N PHE A 388 -15.94 -4.53 2.67
CA PHE A 388 -16.99 -5.45 2.22
C PHE A 388 -17.17 -5.31 0.72
N GLY A 389 -17.06 -6.40 -0.03
CA GLY A 389 -17.30 -6.41 -1.48
C GLY A 389 -16.38 -5.46 -2.26
N GLY A 390 -15.18 -5.19 -1.73
CA GLY A 390 -14.21 -4.27 -2.33
C GLY A 390 -14.58 -2.78 -2.25
N ARG A 391 -15.61 -2.43 -1.48
CA ARG A 391 -15.99 -1.03 -1.27
C ARG A 391 -14.97 -0.36 -0.33
N ILE A 392 -14.42 0.75 -0.81
CA ILE A 392 -13.60 1.67 -0.02
C ILE A 392 -14.54 2.78 0.47
N ASP A 393 -14.65 2.92 1.79
CA ASP A 393 -15.48 3.91 2.46
C ASP A 393 -14.74 4.58 3.63
N GLU A 394 -15.44 5.45 4.36
CA GLU A 394 -14.89 6.27 5.44
C GLU A 394 -14.21 5.46 6.55
N ARG A 395 -14.52 4.16 6.70
CA ARG A 395 -13.84 3.30 7.68
C ARG A 395 -12.35 3.14 7.40
N PHE A 396 -11.89 3.41 6.19
CA PHE A 396 -10.47 3.39 5.86
C PHE A 396 -9.75 4.71 6.12
N THR A 397 -10.47 5.78 6.48
CA THR A 397 -9.89 7.10 6.73
C THR A 397 -10.25 7.70 8.10
N ALA A 398 -11.30 7.20 8.77
CA ALA A 398 -11.84 7.76 10.01
C ALA A 398 -11.98 6.77 11.19
N ASP A 399 -11.30 5.61 11.15
CA ASP A 399 -11.37 4.60 12.22
C ASP A 399 -10.53 5.00 13.44
N THR A 400 -11.17 5.66 14.40
CA THR A 400 -10.53 6.12 15.65
C THR A 400 -9.90 5.00 16.49
N PRO A 401 -10.43 3.75 16.57
CA PRO A 401 -9.75 2.67 17.29
C PRO A 401 -8.39 2.30 16.68
N SER A 402 -8.24 2.36 15.36
CA SER A 402 -6.97 2.08 14.70
C SER A 402 -5.94 3.19 14.91
N VAL A 403 -6.39 4.45 14.94
CA VAL A 403 -5.54 5.59 15.34
C VAL A 403 -5.06 5.43 16.79
N ALA A 404 -5.99 5.13 17.72
CA ALA A 404 -5.65 4.91 19.12
C ALA A 404 -4.68 3.75 19.32
N ARG A 405 -4.77 2.70 18.51
CA ARG A 405 -3.80 1.60 18.53
C ARG A 405 -2.42 2.04 18.03
N ALA A 406 -2.34 2.82 16.96
CA ALA A 406 -1.05 3.35 16.49
C ALA A 406 -0.40 4.24 17.56
N GLU A 407 -1.17 5.12 18.21
CA GLU A 407 -0.67 5.92 19.34
C GLU A 407 -0.24 5.05 20.53
N ALA A 408 -1.01 4.04 20.90
CA ALA A 408 -0.61 3.09 21.96
C ALA A 408 0.69 2.35 21.62
N GLY A 409 0.89 2.01 20.34
CA GLY A 409 2.14 1.48 19.82
C GLY A 409 3.30 2.45 20.01
N LEU A 410 3.13 3.73 19.67
CA LEU A 410 4.13 4.78 19.89
C LEU A 410 4.54 4.86 21.37
N ARG A 411 3.57 4.94 22.28
CA ARG A 411 3.84 5.06 23.73
C ARG A 411 4.51 3.83 24.32
N PHE A 412 4.16 2.64 23.83
CA PHE A 412 4.71 1.38 24.33
C PHE A 412 6.09 1.07 23.75
N LEU A 413 6.26 1.20 22.43
CA LEU A 413 7.50 0.84 21.75
C LEU A 413 8.58 1.90 21.90
N LEU A 414 8.20 3.17 22.08
CA LEU A 414 9.11 4.31 22.20
C LEU A 414 8.76 5.16 23.43
N PRO A 415 8.86 4.63 24.66
CA PRO A 415 8.47 5.36 25.87
C PRO A 415 9.35 6.59 26.13
N GLY A 416 10.56 6.68 25.56
CA GLY A 416 11.38 7.90 25.56
C GLY A 416 10.69 9.07 24.83
N LEU A 417 9.74 8.79 23.94
CA LEU A 417 8.91 9.80 23.26
C LEU A 417 7.62 10.13 24.02
N ALA A 418 7.55 9.85 25.32
CA ALA A 418 6.36 10.16 26.13
C ALA A 418 6.00 11.65 26.14
N GLY A 419 7.00 12.54 25.96
CA GLY A 419 6.81 13.98 25.83
C GLY A 419 6.20 14.42 24.49
N ALA A 420 6.32 13.60 23.45
CA ALA A 420 5.86 13.95 22.12
C ALA A 420 4.31 14.02 22.04
N GLN A 421 3.80 15.02 21.34
CA GLN A 421 2.41 15.14 20.97
C GLN A 421 2.15 14.35 19.67
N VAL A 422 0.87 14.10 19.39
CA VAL A 422 0.47 13.55 18.09
C VAL A 422 -0.27 14.68 17.39
N GLU A 423 0.33 15.22 16.32
CA GLU A 423 -0.26 16.33 15.56
C GLU A 423 -1.20 15.84 14.49
N ARG A 424 -0.89 14.69 13.88
CA ARG A 424 -1.61 14.17 12.72
C ARG A 424 -1.87 12.68 12.85
N ALA A 425 -2.98 12.27 12.27
CA ALA A 425 -3.30 10.87 12.05
C ALA A 425 -4.02 10.73 10.71
N TRP A 426 -3.77 9.64 10.00
CA TRP A 426 -4.54 9.30 8.80
C TRP A 426 -4.58 7.79 8.60
N GLY A 427 -5.59 7.37 7.83
CA GLY A 427 -5.74 6.00 7.37
C GLY A 427 -5.65 5.90 5.86
N GLY A 428 -5.45 4.67 5.38
CA GLY A 428 -5.61 4.31 3.99
C GLY A 428 -6.01 2.84 3.83
N PRO A 429 -6.77 2.49 2.78
CA PRO A 429 -7.00 1.11 2.42
C PRO A 429 -5.72 0.49 1.85
N ILE A 430 -5.51 -0.80 2.06
CA ILE A 430 -4.48 -1.61 1.41
C ILE A 430 -5.11 -2.90 0.91
N ASP A 431 -4.61 -3.45 -0.20
CA ASP A 431 -4.93 -4.80 -0.62
C ASP A 431 -4.12 -5.82 0.18
N VAL A 432 -4.77 -6.93 0.56
CA VAL A 432 -4.13 -8.05 1.26
C VAL A 432 -4.45 -9.34 0.51
N SER A 433 -3.41 -10.05 0.09
CA SER A 433 -3.48 -11.37 -0.53
C SER A 433 -3.39 -12.47 0.53
N ALA A 434 -3.82 -13.70 0.19
CA ALA A 434 -3.86 -14.84 1.11
C ALA A 434 -2.48 -15.29 1.66
N ASP A 435 -1.39 -14.87 1.01
CA ASP A 435 0.00 -15.26 1.29
C ASP A 435 0.92 -14.07 1.61
N HIS A 436 0.39 -12.84 1.64
CA HIS A 436 1.12 -11.59 1.87
C HIS A 436 2.22 -11.24 0.84
N PHE A 437 2.21 -11.84 -0.35
CA PHE A 437 3.06 -11.42 -1.46
C PHE A 437 2.25 -10.79 -2.59
N PRO A 438 2.79 -9.82 -3.34
CA PRO A 438 2.14 -9.34 -4.54
C PRO A 438 2.17 -10.42 -5.62
N PHE A 439 1.26 -10.31 -6.57
CA PHE A 439 1.20 -11.19 -7.71
C PHE A 439 0.84 -10.39 -8.96
N PHE A 440 1.45 -10.79 -10.06
CA PHE A 440 1.31 -10.13 -11.35
C PHE A 440 0.81 -11.14 -12.37
N GLY A 441 0.05 -10.69 -13.36
CA GLY A 441 -0.33 -11.59 -14.44
C GLY A 441 -1.35 -10.99 -15.37
N THR A 442 -1.81 -11.84 -16.28
CA THR A 442 -2.76 -11.45 -17.33
C THR A 442 -4.10 -12.12 -17.09
N VAL A 443 -5.20 -11.39 -17.28
CA VAL A 443 -6.52 -12.00 -17.25
C VAL A 443 -6.64 -12.97 -18.43
N ARG A 444 -6.91 -14.24 -18.12
CA ARG A 444 -6.95 -15.34 -19.10
C ARG A 444 -7.76 -14.97 -20.34
N GLY A 445 -7.17 -15.19 -21.52
CA GLY A 445 -7.81 -14.95 -22.81
C GLY A 445 -7.97 -13.48 -23.18
N SER A 446 -7.20 -12.58 -22.56
CA SER A 446 -7.25 -11.15 -22.85
C SER A 446 -5.86 -10.50 -22.77
N ARG A 447 -5.81 -9.23 -23.16
CA ARG A 447 -4.64 -8.33 -23.13
C ARG A 447 -4.76 -7.34 -21.96
N VAL A 448 -5.13 -7.88 -20.79
CA VAL A 448 -5.37 -7.11 -19.56
C VAL A 448 -4.48 -7.66 -18.46
N HIS A 449 -3.46 -6.91 -18.10
CA HIS A 449 -2.51 -7.22 -17.05
C HIS A 449 -2.93 -6.60 -15.72
N TYR A 450 -2.48 -7.18 -14.61
CA TYR A 450 -2.75 -6.66 -13.28
C TYR A 450 -1.60 -6.92 -12.33
N GLY A 451 -1.40 -6.00 -11.39
CA GLY A 451 -0.51 -6.16 -10.24
C GLY A 451 -1.25 -5.79 -8.96
N ALA A 452 -1.25 -6.70 -7.98
CA ALA A 452 -1.96 -6.51 -6.73
C ALA A 452 -1.39 -7.39 -5.60
N GLY A 453 -1.90 -7.24 -4.39
CA GLY A 453 -1.55 -8.08 -3.24
C GLY A 453 -0.31 -7.62 -2.48
N TYR A 454 0.03 -6.33 -2.56
CA TYR A 454 1.21 -5.76 -1.90
C TYR A 454 1.18 -5.91 -0.38
N SER A 455 -0.01 -6.08 0.22
CA SER A 455 -0.17 -6.56 1.60
C SER A 455 0.57 -5.70 2.65
N GLY A 456 0.66 -4.40 2.39
CA GLY A 456 1.35 -3.42 3.26
C GLY A 456 2.79 -3.11 2.84
N ASN A 457 3.44 -3.93 2.02
CA ASN A 457 4.78 -3.68 1.47
C ASN A 457 4.69 -3.27 -0.01
N GLY A 458 4.33 -2.01 -0.27
CA GLY A 458 4.05 -1.52 -1.62
C GLY A 458 5.01 -0.46 -2.16
N VAL A 459 5.84 0.17 -1.33
CA VAL A 459 6.71 1.27 -1.81
C VAL A 459 7.81 0.70 -2.70
N GLY A 460 8.67 -0.15 -2.15
CA GLY A 460 9.74 -0.81 -2.91
C GLY A 460 9.21 -1.76 -3.96
N PRO A 461 8.39 -2.77 -3.61
CA PRO A 461 7.96 -3.79 -4.56
C PRO A 461 7.14 -3.27 -5.75
N SER A 462 6.55 -2.08 -5.68
CA SER A 462 5.88 -1.48 -6.83
C SER A 462 6.82 -1.07 -7.95
N TRP A 463 8.10 -0.79 -7.65
CA TRP A 463 9.15 -0.57 -8.66
C TRP A 463 9.38 -1.83 -9.48
N LEU A 464 9.62 -2.96 -8.80
CA LEU A 464 9.78 -4.27 -9.43
C LEU A 464 8.50 -4.67 -10.18
N GLY A 465 7.35 -4.48 -9.55
CA GLY A 465 6.04 -4.76 -10.14
C GLY A 465 5.77 -3.94 -11.41
N GLY A 466 6.16 -2.67 -11.45
CA GLY A 466 6.05 -1.83 -12.64
C GLY A 466 6.88 -2.35 -13.80
N ARG A 467 8.12 -2.78 -13.54
CA ARG A 467 9.02 -3.39 -14.53
C ARG A 467 8.49 -4.71 -15.08
N ILE A 468 7.92 -5.56 -14.21
CA ILE A 468 7.25 -6.81 -14.59
C ILE A 468 6.03 -6.51 -15.48
N LEU A 469 5.16 -5.58 -15.07
CA LEU A 469 3.94 -5.26 -15.80
C LEU A 469 4.21 -4.64 -17.17
N ALA A 470 5.25 -3.82 -17.30
CA ALA A 470 5.68 -3.29 -18.59
C ALA A 470 6.11 -4.41 -19.55
N ARG A 471 6.90 -5.37 -19.07
CA ARG A 471 7.32 -6.55 -19.86
C ARG A 471 6.14 -7.41 -20.28
N LEU A 472 5.20 -7.67 -19.37
CA LEU A 472 3.98 -8.41 -19.69
C LEU A 472 3.15 -7.71 -20.77
N ALA A 473 3.02 -6.38 -20.70
CA ALA A 473 2.31 -5.60 -21.72
C ALA A 473 3.04 -5.60 -23.06
N LEU A 474 4.38 -5.53 -23.06
CA LEU A 474 5.18 -5.55 -24.29
C LEU A 474 5.45 -6.95 -24.84
N GLY A 475 5.01 -8.01 -24.14
CA GLY A 475 5.27 -9.39 -24.55
C GLY A 475 6.74 -9.81 -24.44
N ILE A 476 7.49 -9.18 -23.53
CA ILE A 476 8.91 -9.48 -23.28
C ILE A 476 8.97 -10.61 -22.26
N GLU A 477 9.70 -11.68 -22.58
CA GLU A 477 9.99 -12.80 -21.69
C GLU A 477 11.46 -12.74 -21.25
N ASP A 478 11.68 -12.53 -19.95
CA ASP A 478 12.99 -12.44 -19.30
C ASP A 478 12.95 -12.91 -17.82
N GLU A 479 14.05 -12.72 -17.09
CA GLU A 479 14.17 -13.17 -15.70
C GLU A 479 13.10 -12.57 -14.78
N LEU A 480 12.67 -11.32 -15.01
CA LEU A 480 11.65 -10.68 -14.19
C LEU A 480 10.27 -11.28 -14.43
N THR A 481 9.95 -11.63 -15.68
CA THR A 481 8.70 -12.32 -16.00
C THR A 481 8.69 -13.80 -15.60
N ALA A 482 9.88 -14.38 -15.37
CA ALA A 482 10.05 -15.75 -14.88
C ALA A 482 9.94 -15.88 -13.35
N LEU A 483 9.96 -14.75 -12.61
CA LEU A 483 9.84 -14.75 -11.15
C LEU A 483 8.55 -15.46 -10.69
N PRO A 484 8.57 -16.17 -9.54
CA PRO A 484 7.39 -16.87 -9.00
C PRO A 484 6.27 -15.93 -8.52
N LEU A 485 6.43 -14.61 -8.67
CA LEU A 485 5.39 -13.60 -8.49
C LEU A 485 4.43 -13.52 -9.70
N VAL A 486 4.85 -14.01 -10.87
CA VAL A 486 4.15 -13.86 -12.15
C VAL A 486 3.29 -15.09 -12.46
N ASN A 487 2.05 -14.86 -12.89
CA ASN A 487 1.05 -15.89 -13.27
C ASN A 487 0.81 -16.99 -12.22
N ARG A 488 1.18 -16.76 -10.97
CA ARG A 488 1.04 -17.76 -9.90
C ARG A 488 -0.41 -17.96 -9.46
N HIS A 489 -0.69 -19.13 -8.90
CA HIS A 489 -1.97 -19.40 -8.25
C HIS A 489 -1.98 -18.84 -6.82
N VAL A 490 -2.80 -17.81 -6.59
CA VAL A 490 -3.07 -17.29 -5.24
C VAL A 490 -4.36 -17.92 -4.71
N ARG A 491 -4.28 -18.51 -3.51
CA ARG A 491 -5.41 -19.18 -2.88
C ARG A 491 -6.59 -18.21 -2.73
N PRO A 492 -7.80 -18.59 -3.16
CA PRO A 492 -8.95 -17.72 -3.05
C PRO A 492 -9.41 -17.60 -1.59
N LEU A 493 -9.72 -16.38 -1.17
CA LEU A 493 -10.42 -16.06 0.05
C LEU A 493 -11.88 -16.56 0.00
N PRO A 494 -12.52 -16.73 1.18
CA PRO A 494 -13.94 -17.00 1.26
C PRO A 494 -14.78 -15.95 0.51
N PRO A 495 -15.98 -16.29 0.02
CA PRO A 495 -16.91 -15.31 -0.54
C PRO A 495 -17.45 -14.35 0.54
N GLU A 496 -18.03 -13.24 0.14
CA GLU A 496 -18.78 -12.36 1.06
C GLU A 496 -20.13 -13.01 1.40
N PRO A 497 -20.66 -12.84 2.64
CA PRO A 497 -20.12 -12.04 3.74
C PRO A 497 -19.11 -12.77 4.65
N ILE A 498 -18.79 -14.03 4.38
CA ILE A 498 -17.90 -14.86 5.22
C ILE A 498 -16.52 -14.23 5.35
N LYS A 499 -15.98 -13.69 4.25
CA LYS A 499 -14.70 -12.97 4.23
C LYS A 499 -14.67 -11.82 5.24
N ARG A 500 -15.66 -10.92 5.18
CA ARG A 500 -15.79 -9.78 6.09
C ARG A 500 -15.99 -10.20 7.54
N LEU A 501 -16.96 -11.09 7.79
CA LEU A 501 -17.35 -11.47 9.15
C LEU A 501 -16.29 -12.36 9.81
N GLY A 502 -15.86 -13.41 9.12
CA GLY A 502 -14.81 -14.32 9.60
C GLY A 502 -13.47 -13.59 9.77
N GLY A 503 -13.08 -12.77 8.80
CA GLY A 503 -11.88 -11.94 8.90
C GLY A 503 -11.94 -10.97 10.08
N GLY A 504 -13.10 -10.35 10.34
CA GLY A 504 -13.32 -9.47 11.47
C GLY A 504 -13.18 -10.17 12.82
N LEU A 505 -13.73 -11.39 12.94
CA LEU A 505 -13.59 -12.25 14.12
C LEU A 505 -12.14 -12.65 14.38
N VAL A 506 -11.45 -13.16 13.34
CA VAL A 506 -10.03 -13.53 13.40
C VAL A 506 -9.18 -12.33 13.82
N ARG A 507 -9.36 -11.18 13.16
CA ARG A 507 -8.68 -9.93 13.49
C ARG A 507 -8.91 -9.55 14.95
N GLY A 508 -10.17 -9.51 15.40
CA GLY A 508 -10.50 -9.14 16.78
C GLY A 508 -9.87 -10.07 17.82
N ALA A 509 -9.84 -11.37 17.56
CA ALA A 509 -9.20 -12.35 18.43
C ALA A 509 -7.68 -12.17 18.47
N ALA A 510 -7.04 -12.05 17.30
CA ALA A 510 -5.59 -11.86 17.17
C ALA A 510 -5.11 -10.57 17.86
N LEU A 511 -5.83 -9.45 17.71
CA LEU A 511 -5.48 -8.20 18.41
C LEU A 511 -5.54 -8.36 19.93
N ARG A 512 -6.52 -9.09 20.47
CA ARG A 512 -6.62 -9.35 21.92
C ARG A 512 -5.53 -10.29 22.42
N VAL A 513 -5.15 -11.27 21.60
CA VAL A 513 -4.02 -12.16 21.87
C VAL A 513 -2.71 -11.35 21.95
N GLU A 514 -2.44 -10.49 20.98
CA GLU A 514 -1.26 -9.61 20.97
C GLU A 514 -1.20 -8.70 22.20
N VAL A 515 -2.33 -8.09 22.58
CA VAL A 515 -2.41 -7.23 23.78
C VAL A 515 -2.14 -8.02 25.07
N ALA A 516 -2.62 -9.26 25.17
CA ALA A 516 -2.37 -10.09 26.34
C ALA A 516 -0.88 -10.46 26.47
N GLU A 517 -0.25 -10.86 25.36
CA GLU A 517 1.16 -11.25 25.34
C GLU A 517 2.10 -10.06 25.56
N GLN A 518 1.80 -8.90 24.98
CA GLN A 518 2.51 -7.66 25.28
C GLN A 518 2.51 -7.38 26.79
N ALA A 519 1.43 -7.69 27.48
CA ALA A 519 1.31 -7.52 28.93
C ALA A 519 1.84 -8.71 29.75
N GLY A 520 2.55 -9.66 29.13
CA GLY A 520 3.07 -10.86 29.79
C GLY A 520 2.00 -11.83 30.28
N ARG A 521 0.75 -11.71 29.81
CA ARG A 521 -0.36 -12.57 30.19
C ARG A 521 -0.59 -13.67 29.16
N ARG A 522 -1.05 -14.83 29.63
CA ARG A 522 -1.46 -15.94 28.75
C ARG A 522 -2.83 -15.62 28.13
N PRO A 523 -2.97 -15.57 26.79
CA PRO A 523 -4.26 -15.33 26.16
C PRO A 523 -5.24 -16.47 26.41
N ALA A 524 -6.53 -16.16 26.54
CA ALA A 524 -7.58 -17.16 26.72
C ALA A 524 -7.63 -18.16 25.54
N LEU A 525 -7.84 -19.45 25.84
CA LEU A 525 -7.85 -20.53 24.84
C LEU A 525 -8.81 -20.27 23.66
N PRO A 526 -10.06 -19.80 23.86
CA PRO A 526 -10.97 -19.53 22.75
C PRO A 526 -10.44 -18.47 21.78
N LEU A 527 -9.76 -17.43 22.29
CA LEU A 527 -9.16 -16.39 21.45
C LEU A 527 -8.01 -16.93 20.61
N ARG A 528 -7.16 -17.79 21.19
CA ARG A 528 -6.07 -18.45 20.47
C ARG A 528 -6.60 -19.37 19.38
N ALA A 529 -7.66 -20.13 19.67
CA ALA A 529 -8.30 -21.01 18.70
C ALA A 529 -8.85 -20.19 17.51
N ILE A 530 -9.60 -19.11 17.78
CA ILE A 530 -10.15 -18.23 16.73
C ILE A 530 -9.03 -17.58 15.91
N ALA A 531 -7.98 -17.07 16.55
CA ALA A 531 -6.84 -16.45 15.86
C ALA A 531 -6.08 -17.44 14.96
N SER A 532 -6.14 -18.74 15.27
CA SER A 532 -5.48 -19.79 14.48
C SER A 532 -6.31 -20.31 13.29
N LEU A 533 -7.59 -19.96 13.19
CA LEU A 533 -8.51 -20.46 12.15
C LEU A 533 -7.97 -20.32 10.71
N PRO A 534 -7.31 -19.21 10.31
CA PRO A 534 -6.79 -19.11 8.94
C PRO A 534 -5.79 -20.21 8.60
N ARG A 535 -4.92 -20.63 9.55
CA ARG A 535 -3.96 -21.73 9.36
C ARG A 535 -4.68 -23.03 8.99
N LEU A 536 -5.80 -23.32 9.66
CA LEU A 536 -6.57 -24.56 9.49
C LEU A 536 -7.22 -24.65 8.11
N VAL A 537 -7.59 -23.51 7.52
CA VAL A 537 -8.09 -23.44 6.13
C VAL A 537 -6.97 -23.16 5.12
N GLY A 538 -5.71 -23.26 5.56
CA GLY A 538 -4.48 -22.97 4.84
C GLY A 538 -4.46 -21.62 4.14
N LEU A 539 -5.09 -20.61 4.74
CA LEU A 539 -4.80 -19.21 4.50
C LEU A 539 -3.60 -18.84 5.37
N ARG A 540 -2.71 -18.00 4.85
CA ARG A 540 -1.55 -17.49 5.62
C ARG A 540 -1.75 -16.03 6.05
N VAL A 541 -2.91 -15.47 5.74
CA VAL A 541 -3.38 -14.18 6.29
C VAL A 541 -3.80 -14.40 7.71
N GLY A 542 -3.26 -13.59 8.62
CA GLY A 542 -3.64 -13.69 10.01
C GLY A 542 -3.20 -15.02 10.64
N THR A 543 -2.12 -15.62 10.15
CA THR A 543 -1.46 -16.75 10.81
C THR A 543 -0.21 -16.28 11.48
N ARG A 544 -0.14 -16.46 12.81
CA ARG A 544 1.15 -16.40 13.49
C ARG A 544 2.05 -17.50 12.95
#